data_AF-A0A838FDP2-F1
#
_entry.id   AF-A0A838FDP2-F1
#
_cell.length_a   1.000
_cell.length_b   1.000
_cell.length_c   1.000
_cell.angle_alpha   90.00
_cell.angle_beta   90.00
_cell.angle_gamma   90.00
#
_symmetry.space_group_name_H-M   'P 1'
#
loop_
_entity.id
_entity.type
_entity.pdbx_description
1 polymer ?
#
loop_
_entity_poly.entity_id
_entity_poly.type
_entity_poly.pdbx_seq_one_letter_code
_entity_poly.pdbx_strand_id
1 'polypeptide(L)'
;MTFSKAFLNAFPPNTRLLSFAIIYFILYFSGALFFYKERIFLDGAYYFFHVIQAENFRVEHQRFILIPSQLLLLAAVKLHLPMEWLMVFNSLNPGLYLLILFILCVGALRDVAAGWALMLVGVCGIYFLYFCPMYEVWYGAALLIFFSSLINKRFYNTTWQLLGVAIASVTLLFSYPLMIVGLIFILLYHFLEIRKVPMKLAAILGIVCIFWLVWKILFLSEYETGKIGYPLSQITKIAKENFGSVTNIITLITFLIRIYTEEIIAFLIVTTMLIFRRKYELALLVGFFIGGFILLVNLTQNTPWHHSNYFERLYLLLVPMCL
;
A
#
# COMPACT_ATOMS: atom_id res chain seq x y z
N MET A 1 -27.88 21.02 9.18
CA MET A 1 -26.77 21.63 9.95
C MET A 1 -26.22 20.75 11.09
N THR A 2 -26.87 19.63 11.43
CA THR A 2 -26.46 18.71 12.53
C THR A 2 -25.38 17.69 12.15
N PHE A 3 -25.33 17.24 10.90
CA PHE A 3 -24.33 16.26 10.44
C PHE A 3 -22.89 16.82 10.45
N SER A 4 -22.73 18.11 10.15
CA SER A 4 -21.44 18.79 10.15
C SER A 4 -20.81 18.84 11.56
N LYS A 5 -21.58 19.12 12.62
CA LYS A 5 -21.05 19.15 13.99
C LYS A 5 -20.65 17.77 14.50
N ALA A 6 -21.43 16.73 14.21
CA ALA A 6 -21.10 15.36 14.60
C ALA A 6 -19.84 14.85 13.87
N PHE A 7 -19.71 15.15 12.58
CA PHE A 7 -18.52 14.82 11.80
C PHE A 7 -17.29 15.57 12.33
N LEU A 8 -17.40 16.88 12.56
CA LEU A 8 -16.29 17.69 13.08
C LEU A 8 -15.85 17.26 14.49
N ASN A 9 -16.79 16.85 15.35
CA ASN A 9 -16.49 16.37 16.70
C ASN A 9 -15.83 14.97 16.72
N ALA A 10 -15.88 14.22 15.61
CA ALA A 10 -15.25 12.90 15.52
C ALA A 10 -13.73 12.99 15.32
N PHE A 11 -13.21 14.13 14.84
CA PHE A 11 -11.78 14.30 14.60
C PHE A 11 -11.07 14.84 15.86
N PRO A 12 -9.83 14.38 16.15
CA PRO A 12 -9.00 15.03 17.16
C PRO A 12 -8.83 16.53 16.80
N PRO A 13 -8.61 17.42 17.77
CA PRO A 13 -8.58 18.88 17.57
C PRO A 13 -7.40 19.38 16.72
N ASN A 14 -6.71 18.50 15.98
CA ASN A 14 -5.69 18.87 15.02
C ASN A 14 -6.33 19.45 13.74
N THR A 15 -6.79 20.69 13.85
CA THR A 15 -7.41 21.45 12.75
C THR A 15 -6.53 21.53 11.52
N ARG A 16 -5.20 21.53 11.68
CA ARG A 16 -4.25 21.59 10.57
C ARG A 16 -4.32 20.35 9.67
N LEU A 17 -4.26 19.14 10.24
CA LEU A 17 -4.35 17.91 9.45
C LEU A 17 -5.65 17.88 8.64
N LEU A 18 -6.77 18.24 9.26
CA LEU A 18 -8.06 18.23 8.58
C LEU A 18 -8.11 19.24 7.43
N SER A 19 -7.60 20.46 7.62
CA SER A 19 -7.50 21.46 6.55
C SER A 19 -6.65 20.96 5.38
N PHE A 20 -5.49 20.37 5.66
CA PHE A 20 -4.62 19.78 4.63
C PHE A 20 -5.31 18.61 3.92
N ALA A 21 -5.99 17.73 4.66
CA ALA A 21 -6.72 16.61 4.09
C ALA A 21 -7.86 17.07 3.18
N ILE A 22 -8.62 18.09 3.57
CA ILE A 22 -9.68 18.65 2.72
C ILE A 22 -9.08 19.17 1.41
N ILE A 23 -8.01 19.97 1.47
CA ILE A 23 -7.34 20.49 0.27
C ILE A 23 -6.81 19.34 -0.58
N TYR A 24 -6.14 18.37 0.03
CA TYR A 24 -5.59 17.18 -0.63
C TYR A 24 -6.67 16.42 -1.39
N PHE A 25 -7.77 16.05 -0.73
CA PHE A 25 -8.83 15.28 -1.37
C PHE A 25 -9.57 16.08 -2.44
N ILE A 26 -9.79 17.39 -2.23
CA ILE A 26 -10.35 18.27 -3.27
C ILE A 26 -9.46 18.25 -4.51
N LEU A 27 -8.15 18.43 -4.36
CA LEU A 27 -7.20 18.40 -5.49
C LEU A 27 -7.16 17.03 -6.15
N TYR A 28 -7.12 15.95 -5.36
CA TYR A 28 -7.12 14.58 -5.87
C TYR A 28 -8.37 14.29 -6.71
N PHE A 29 -9.55 14.58 -6.16
CA PHE A 29 -10.82 14.36 -6.85
C PHE A 29 -10.98 15.28 -8.06
N SER A 30 -10.55 16.53 -7.97
CA SER A 30 -10.57 17.45 -9.13
C SER A 30 -9.69 16.93 -10.26
N GLY A 31 -8.49 16.44 -9.95
CA GLY A 31 -7.63 15.79 -10.93
C GLY A 31 -8.24 14.50 -11.49
N ALA A 32 -8.87 13.68 -10.64
CA ALA A 32 -9.52 12.44 -11.07
C ALA A 32 -10.72 12.71 -12.00
N LEU A 33 -11.46 13.79 -11.77
CA LEU A 33 -12.54 14.26 -12.64
C LEU A 33 -12.00 14.84 -13.95
N PHE A 34 -10.91 15.62 -13.89
CA PHE A 34 -10.33 16.26 -15.07
C PHE A 34 -9.68 15.22 -16.01
N PHE A 35 -8.92 14.28 -15.44
CA PHE A 35 -8.17 13.25 -16.18
C PHE A 35 -8.89 11.90 -16.24
N TYR A 36 -10.22 11.88 -16.18
CA TYR A 36 -10.99 10.64 -16.03
C TYR A 36 -10.83 9.69 -17.23
N LYS A 37 -10.58 10.23 -18.44
CA LYS A 37 -10.35 9.44 -19.66
C LYS A 37 -8.96 8.83 -19.68
N GLU A 38 -7.96 9.62 -19.29
CA GLU A 38 -6.55 9.21 -19.23
C GLU A 38 -6.32 8.17 -18.12
N ARG A 39 -7.14 8.18 -17.07
CA ARG A 39 -7.09 7.23 -15.94
C ARG A 39 -7.62 5.83 -16.27
N ILE A 40 -7.93 5.53 -17.53
CA ILE A 40 -8.31 4.19 -18.01
C ILE A 40 -7.15 3.55 -18.79
N PHE A 41 -5.93 4.06 -18.64
CA PHE A 41 -4.77 3.58 -19.37
C PHE A 41 -4.29 2.17 -18.90
N LEU A 42 -3.69 1.39 -19.81
CA LEU A 42 -3.09 0.07 -19.55
C LEU A 42 -4.04 -0.92 -18.83
N ASP A 43 -3.61 -1.46 -17.71
CA ASP A 43 -4.34 -2.44 -16.89
C ASP A 43 -5.70 -1.86 -16.45
N GLY A 44 -5.81 -0.53 -16.31
CA GLY A 44 -7.06 0.15 -16.01
C GLY A 44 -8.17 -0.15 -17.03
N ALA A 45 -7.85 -0.14 -18.34
CA ALA A 45 -8.81 -0.48 -19.40
C ALA A 45 -9.27 -1.93 -19.29
N TYR A 46 -8.33 -2.85 -19.05
CA TYR A 46 -8.63 -4.28 -18.94
C TYR A 46 -9.69 -4.53 -17.87
N TYR A 47 -9.46 -4.05 -16.64
CA TYR A 47 -10.43 -4.23 -15.56
C TYR A 47 -11.72 -3.46 -15.80
N PHE A 48 -11.64 -2.24 -16.35
CA PHE A 48 -12.81 -1.42 -16.66
C PHE A 48 -13.79 -2.16 -17.58
N PHE A 49 -13.31 -2.68 -18.71
CA PHE A 49 -14.18 -3.39 -19.65
C PHE A 49 -14.68 -4.73 -19.09
N HIS A 50 -13.86 -5.46 -18.34
CA HIS A 50 -14.31 -6.72 -17.74
C HIS A 50 -15.43 -6.52 -16.71
N VAL A 51 -15.36 -5.47 -15.88
CA VAL A 51 -16.42 -5.15 -14.92
C VAL A 51 -17.72 -4.76 -15.63
N ILE A 52 -17.63 -4.01 -16.73
CA ILE A 52 -18.81 -3.63 -17.54
C ILE A 52 -19.44 -4.87 -18.19
N GLN A 53 -18.64 -5.73 -18.81
CA GLN A 53 -19.14 -6.90 -19.55
C GLN A 53 -19.70 -7.99 -18.63
N ALA A 54 -19.03 -8.27 -17.52
CA ALA A 54 -19.44 -9.32 -16.59
C ALA A 54 -20.45 -8.84 -15.54
N GLU A 55 -20.62 -7.52 -15.41
CA GLU A 55 -21.39 -6.86 -14.36
C GLU A 55 -21.12 -7.41 -12.94
N ASN A 56 -19.87 -7.76 -12.68
CA ASN A 56 -19.41 -8.33 -11.42
C ASN A 56 -17.94 -7.91 -11.19
N PHE A 57 -17.45 -8.11 -9.96
CA PHE A 57 -16.05 -7.86 -9.64
C PHE A 57 -15.14 -8.77 -10.46
N ARG A 58 -14.03 -8.21 -10.92
CA ARG A 58 -12.94 -8.95 -11.56
C ARG A 58 -11.77 -9.06 -10.60
N VAL A 59 -11.53 -10.26 -10.08
CA VAL A 59 -10.41 -10.55 -9.17
C VAL A 59 -9.42 -11.45 -9.89
N GLU A 60 -8.24 -10.92 -10.20
CA GLU A 60 -7.14 -11.69 -10.79
C GLU A 60 -6.19 -12.22 -9.73
N HIS A 61 -5.62 -13.40 -9.96
CA HIS A 61 -4.55 -14.00 -9.13
C HIS A 61 -4.84 -13.99 -7.61
N GLN A 62 -6.12 -14.11 -7.24
CA GLN A 62 -6.62 -14.07 -5.84
C GLN A 62 -6.37 -12.74 -5.13
N ARG A 63 -6.24 -11.64 -5.87
CA ARG A 63 -5.92 -10.32 -5.30
C ARG A 63 -7.18 -9.56 -4.90
N PHE A 64 -7.77 -9.99 -3.78
CA PHE A 64 -9.06 -9.48 -3.29
C PHE A 64 -9.08 -7.96 -3.01
N ILE A 65 -7.91 -7.34 -2.86
CA ILE A 65 -7.79 -5.88 -2.71
C ILE A 65 -8.33 -5.10 -3.92
N LEU A 66 -8.47 -5.76 -5.07
CA LEU A 66 -9.07 -5.18 -6.29
C LEU A 66 -10.59 -5.00 -6.19
N ILE A 67 -11.26 -5.60 -5.20
CA ILE A 67 -12.70 -5.40 -5.03
C ILE A 67 -12.98 -3.94 -4.68
N PRO A 68 -12.34 -3.34 -3.65
CA PRO A 68 -12.46 -1.92 -3.37
C PRO A 68 -12.23 -1.02 -4.58
N SER A 69 -11.32 -1.38 -5.48
CA SER A 69 -10.96 -0.56 -6.65
C SER A 69 -12.04 -0.49 -7.73
N GLN A 70 -13.09 -1.31 -7.64
CA GLN A 70 -14.14 -1.46 -8.66
C GLN A 70 -15.55 -1.11 -8.13
N LEU A 71 -15.70 -0.78 -6.84
CA LEU A 71 -17.00 -0.60 -6.18
C LEU A 71 -17.88 0.45 -6.86
N LEU A 72 -17.33 1.65 -7.10
CA LEU A 72 -18.08 2.74 -7.73
C LEU A 72 -18.44 2.43 -9.19
N LEU A 73 -17.51 1.83 -9.94
CA LEU A 73 -17.77 1.43 -11.33
C LEU A 73 -18.91 0.40 -11.38
N LEU A 74 -18.85 -0.64 -10.56
CA LEU A 74 -19.87 -1.69 -10.53
C LEU A 74 -21.24 -1.13 -10.13
N ALA A 75 -21.30 -0.23 -9.15
CA ALA A 75 -22.54 0.45 -8.78
C ALA A 75 -23.12 1.24 -9.97
N ALA A 76 -22.28 1.98 -10.70
CA ALA A 76 -22.68 2.75 -11.88
C ALA A 76 -23.17 1.85 -13.04
N VAL A 77 -22.54 0.69 -13.25
CA VAL A 77 -22.97 -0.32 -14.23
C VAL A 77 -24.36 -0.86 -13.88
N LYS A 78 -24.60 -1.22 -12.61
CA LYS A 78 -25.90 -1.72 -12.14
C LYS A 78 -27.02 -0.68 -12.18
N LEU A 79 -26.68 0.61 -12.16
CA LEU A 79 -27.61 1.71 -12.35
C LEU A 79 -27.82 2.07 -13.83
N HIS A 80 -27.21 1.32 -14.76
CA HIS A 80 -27.27 1.55 -16.20
C HIS A 80 -26.90 3.00 -16.60
N LEU A 81 -25.91 3.59 -15.92
CA LEU A 81 -25.41 4.92 -16.25
C LEU A 81 -24.67 4.91 -17.61
N PRO A 82 -24.64 6.03 -18.36
CA PRO A 82 -23.94 6.09 -19.64
C PRO A 82 -22.42 6.00 -19.44
N MET A 83 -21.72 5.59 -20.50
CA MET A 83 -20.28 5.28 -20.49
C MET A 83 -19.42 6.39 -19.86
N GLU A 84 -19.75 7.66 -20.10
CA GLU A 84 -19.03 8.79 -19.50
C GLU A 84 -19.01 8.75 -17.97
N TRP A 85 -20.16 8.49 -17.35
CA TRP A 85 -20.23 8.37 -15.89
C TRP A 85 -19.50 7.12 -15.39
N LEU A 86 -19.55 5.99 -16.12
CA LEU A 86 -18.77 4.81 -15.75
C LEU A 86 -17.27 5.13 -15.63
N MET A 87 -16.73 5.86 -16.61
CA MET A 87 -15.33 6.30 -16.61
C MET A 87 -15.01 7.23 -15.43
N VAL A 88 -15.91 8.18 -15.13
CA VAL A 88 -15.78 9.08 -13.97
C VAL A 88 -15.78 8.30 -12.65
N PHE A 89 -16.75 7.41 -12.43
CA PHE A 89 -16.85 6.60 -11.21
C PHE A 89 -15.63 5.69 -11.02
N ASN A 90 -15.11 5.09 -12.11
CA ASN A 90 -13.86 4.33 -12.07
C ASN A 90 -12.67 5.21 -11.63
N SER A 91 -12.56 6.43 -12.19
CA SER A 91 -11.46 7.35 -11.89
C SER A 91 -11.47 7.86 -10.44
N LEU A 92 -12.65 8.11 -9.87
CA LEU A 92 -12.84 8.61 -8.50
C LEU A 92 -12.54 7.55 -7.42
N ASN A 93 -12.67 6.28 -7.78
CA ASN A 93 -12.69 5.18 -6.84
C ASN A 93 -11.44 5.06 -5.92
N PRO A 94 -10.19 5.19 -6.41
CA PRO A 94 -9.01 5.16 -5.54
C PRO A 94 -8.99 6.30 -4.51
N GLY A 95 -9.42 7.50 -4.93
CA GLY A 95 -9.51 8.66 -4.03
C GLY A 95 -10.53 8.42 -2.92
N LEU A 96 -11.66 7.80 -3.26
CA LEU A 96 -12.66 7.41 -2.27
C LEU A 96 -12.12 6.36 -1.30
N TYR A 97 -11.37 5.38 -1.80
CA TYR A 97 -10.73 4.36 -0.95
C TYR A 97 -9.78 4.99 0.08
N LEU A 98 -8.88 5.87 -0.37
CA LEU A 98 -7.99 6.61 0.54
C LEU A 98 -8.77 7.47 1.54
N LEU A 99 -9.84 8.14 1.10
CA LEU A 99 -10.67 8.95 1.98
C LEU A 99 -11.33 8.11 3.08
N ILE A 100 -11.85 6.94 2.74
CA ILE A 100 -12.45 6.01 3.71
C ILE A 100 -11.40 5.59 4.75
N LEU A 101 -10.22 5.13 4.29
CA LEU A 101 -9.15 4.74 5.22
C LEU A 101 -8.69 5.92 6.09
N PHE A 102 -8.61 7.12 5.52
CA PHE A 102 -8.26 8.33 6.26
C PHE A 102 -9.28 8.63 7.37
N ILE A 103 -10.57 8.56 7.07
CA ILE A 103 -11.64 8.76 8.05
C ILE A 103 -11.58 7.69 9.14
N LEU A 104 -11.30 6.43 8.79
CA LEU A 104 -11.15 5.35 9.77
C LEU A 104 -9.92 5.56 10.67
N CYS A 105 -8.76 5.88 10.11
CA CYS A 105 -7.54 6.18 10.88
C CYS A 105 -7.73 7.39 11.80
N VAL A 106 -8.16 8.53 11.25
CA VAL A 106 -8.13 9.80 11.98
C VAL A 106 -9.40 10.01 12.80
N GLY A 107 -10.57 9.65 12.27
CA GLY A 107 -11.85 9.77 12.95
C GLY A 107 -12.09 8.65 13.96
N ALA A 108 -12.02 7.38 13.52
CA ALA A 108 -12.35 6.25 14.39
C ALA A 108 -11.19 5.87 15.32
N LEU A 109 -9.97 5.74 14.79
CA LEU A 109 -8.78 5.32 15.57
C LEU A 109 -8.00 6.48 16.20
N ARG A 110 -8.32 7.73 15.83
CA ARG A 110 -7.64 8.95 16.30
C ARG A 110 -6.12 8.89 16.09
N ASP A 111 -5.71 8.33 14.95
CA ASP A 111 -4.33 8.21 14.53
C ASP A 111 -3.96 9.25 13.46
N VAL A 112 -3.47 10.38 13.95
CA VAL A 112 -3.05 11.52 13.11
C VAL A 112 -1.85 11.14 12.24
N ALA A 113 -0.93 10.30 12.73
CA ALA A 113 0.27 9.90 12.00
C ALA A 113 -0.10 9.04 10.78
N ALA A 114 -0.98 8.05 10.98
CA ALA A 114 -1.53 7.26 9.87
C ALA A 114 -2.30 8.11 8.86
N GLY A 115 -2.98 9.18 9.30
CA GLY A 115 -3.64 10.14 8.41
C GLY A 115 -2.67 10.86 7.48
N TRP A 116 -1.52 11.32 7.98
CA TRP A 116 -0.46 11.89 7.14
C TRP A 116 0.14 10.86 6.18
N ALA A 117 0.45 9.67 6.69
CA ALA A 117 1.02 8.60 5.88
C ALA A 117 0.08 8.20 4.72
N LEU A 118 -1.24 8.14 4.95
CA LEU A 118 -2.23 7.87 3.91
C LEU A 118 -2.32 8.95 2.81
N MET A 119 -2.07 10.21 3.15
CA MET A 119 -1.98 11.24 2.12
C MET A 119 -0.67 11.13 1.33
N LEU A 120 0.44 10.86 2.03
CA LEU A 120 1.76 10.71 1.43
C LEU A 120 1.85 9.49 0.50
N VAL A 121 1.23 8.34 0.85
CA VAL A 121 1.21 7.17 -0.06
C VAL A 121 0.45 7.43 -1.36
N GLY A 122 -0.39 8.46 -1.42
CA GLY A 122 -1.06 8.87 -2.65
C GLY A 122 -0.24 9.82 -3.53
N VAL A 123 0.95 10.27 -3.10
CA VAL A 123 1.78 11.25 -3.84
C VAL A 123 3.26 10.88 -3.93
N CYS A 124 3.84 10.24 -2.91
CA CYS A 124 5.25 9.86 -2.90
C CYS A 124 5.51 8.69 -3.86
N GLY A 125 6.47 8.86 -4.78
CA GLY A 125 6.83 7.82 -5.75
C GLY A 125 5.74 7.50 -6.78
N ILE A 126 4.73 8.37 -6.94
CA ILE A 126 3.59 8.16 -7.85
C ILE A 126 3.67 9.11 -9.03
N TYR A 127 3.95 8.57 -10.23
CA TYR A 127 3.85 9.32 -11.48
C TYR A 127 2.92 8.61 -12.46
N PHE A 128 3.22 7.35 -12.80
CA PHE A 128 2.39 6.54 -13.67
C PHE A 128 1.18 5.93 -12.94
N LEU A 129 1.34 5.56 -11.65
CA LEU A 129 0.26 4.91 -10.89
C LEU A 129 -0.99 5.79 -10.79
N TYR A 130 -0.85 7.12 -10.85
CA TYR A 130 -2.01 8.02 -10.87
C TYR A 130 -2.91 7.78 -12.09
N PHE A 131 -2.34 7.48 -13.25
CA PHE A 131 -3.08 7.28 -14.51
C PHE A 131 -3.52 5.83 -14.74
N CYS A 132 -3.11 4.89 -13.88
CA CYS A 132 -3.65 3.54 -13.91
C CYS A 132 -4.09 3.10 -12.50
N PRO A 133 -5.31 3.49 -12.09
CA PRO A 133 -5.83 3.39 -10.73
C PRO A 133 -6.16 1.97 -10.24
N MET A 134 -5.65 0.94 -10.91
CA MET A 134 -6.03 -0.46 -10.73
C MET A 134 -4.83 -1.32 -10.30
N TYR A 135 -4.06 -0.84 -9.32
CA TYR A 135 -2.86 -1.52 -8.83
C TYR A 135 -2.95 -2.00 -7.40
N GLU A 136 -2.86 -3.32 -7.24
CA GLU A 136 -3.06 -4.00 -5.97
C GLU A 136 -2.06 -3.55 -4.91
N VAL A 137 -0.83 -3.26 -5.32
CA VAL A 137 0.24 -2.80 -4.42
C VAL A 137 -0.10 -1.45 -3.79
N TRP A 138 -0.76 -0.56 -4.53
CA TRP A 138 -1.13 0.76 -4.03
C TRP A 138 -2.24 0.70 -2.99
N TYR A 139 -3.30 -0.05 -3.27
CA TYR A 139 -4.35 -0.31 -2.28
C TYR A 139 -3.79 -1.09 -1.07
N GLY A 140 -2.88 -2.05 -1.32
CA GLY A 140 -2.21 -2.82 -0.29
C GLY A 140 -1.33 -1.96 0.63
N ALA A 141 -0.58 -1.01 0.08
CA ALA A 141 0.25 -0.08 0.84
C ALA A 141 -0.60 0.85 1.72
N ALA A 142 -1.70 1.39 1.18
CA ALA A 142 -2.64 2.18 1.98
C ALA A 142 -3.31 1.33 3.08
N LEU A 143 -3.69 0.08 2.77
CA LEU A 143 -4.23 -0.85 3.77
C LEU A 143 -3.19 -1.21 4.85
N LEU A 144 -1.91 -1.30 4.48
CA LEU A 144 -0.80 -1.55 5.42
C LEU A 144 -0.64 -0.39 6.42
N ILE A 145 -0.84 0.86 5.99
CA ILE A 145 -0.86 2.02 6.89
C ILE A 145 -2.06 1.95 7.84
N PHE A 146 -3.24 1.62 7.31
CA PHE A 146 -4.43 1.39 8.16
C PHE A 146 -4.20 0.26 9.17
N PHE A 147 -3.60 -0.85 8.73
CA PHE A 147 -3.21 -1.95 9.60
C PHE A 147 -2.23 -1.51 10.69
N SER A 148 -1.21 -0.73 10.34
CA SER A 148 -0.30 -0.10 11.31
C SER A 148 -1.08 0.65 12.39
N SER A 149 -2.07 1.44 11.98
CA SER A 149 -2.93 2.19 12.90
C SER A 149 -3.73 1.29 13.83
N LEU A 150 -4.35 0.21 13.31
CA LEU A 150 -5.07 -0.77 14.12
C LEU A 150 -4.17 -1.36 15.22
N ILE A 151 -2.93 -1.70 14.86
CA ILE A 151 -1.97 -2.30 15.78
C ILE A 151 -1.48 -1.26 16.81
N ASN A 152 -1.05 -0.09 16.37
CA ASN A 152 -0.53 0.98 17.23
C ASN A 152 -1.57 1.50 18.23
N LYS A 153 -2.83 1.63 17.78
CA LYS A 153 -3.96 2.05 18.64
C LYS A 153 -4.55 0.92 19.45
N ARG A 154 -3.95 -0.27 19.40
CA ARG A 154 -4.37 -1.47 20.14
C ARG A 154 -5.83 -1.85 19.87
N PHE A 155 -6.28 -1.69 18.63
CA PHE A 155 -7.59 -2.10 18.14
C PHE A 155 -7.65 -3.62 18.00
N TYR A 156 -7.51 -4.35 19.11
CA TYR A 156 -7.53 -5.81 19.17
C TYR A 156 -7.88 -6.34 20.57
N ASN A 157 -8.51 -5.52 21.40
CA ASN A 157 -8.87 -5.89 22.78
C ASN A 157 -10.18 -6.68 22.86
N THR A 158 -11.06 -6.51 21.88
CA THR A 158 -12.34 -7.24 21.79
C THR A 158 -12.35 -8.21 20.60
N THR A 159 -13.26 -9.19 20.61
CA THR A 159 -13.38 -10.18 19.54
C THR A 159 -13.66 -9.54 18.16
N TRP A 160 -14.52 -8.52 18.12
CA TRP A 160 -14.82 -7.79 16.87
C TRP A 160 -13.62 -7.00 16.35
N GLN A 161 -12.81 -6.43 17.25
CA GLN A 161 -11.56 -5.76 16.87
C GLN A 161 -10.53 -6.76 16.33
N LEU A 162 -10.37 -7.92 16.97
CA LEU A 162 -9.52 -9.01 16.48
C LEU A 162 -9.99 -9.52 15.11
N LEU A 163 -11.31 -9.64 14.90
CA LEU A 163 -11.88 -9.99 13.59
C LEU A 163 -11.55 -8.93 12.54
N GLY A 164 -11.65 -7.64 12.89
CA GLY A 164 -11.24 -6.54 12.01
C GLY A 164 -9.76 -6.61 11.61
N VAL A 165 -8.88 -6.88 12.58
CA VAL A 165 -7.44 -7.11 12.34
C VAL A 165 -7.22 -8.33 11.45
N ALA A 166 -7.95 -9.42 11.68
CA ALA A 166 -7.84 -10.63 10.87
C ALA A 166 -8.26 -10.38 9.42
N ILE A 167 -9.39 -9.71 9.20
CA ILE A 167 -9.89 -9.34 7.86
C ILE A 167 -8.87 -8.44 7.15
N ALA A 168 -8.39 -7.38 7.82
CA ALA A 168 -7.39 -6.49 7.25
C ALA A 168 -6.10 -7.25 6.87
N SER A 169 -5.64 -8.16 7.75
CA SER A 169 -4.44 -8.98 7.51
C SER A 169 -4.62 -9.94 6.33
N VAL A 170 -5.77 -10.62 6.23
CA VAL A 170 -6.08 -11.50 5.11
C VAL A 170 -6.11 -10.70 3.82
N THR A 171 -6.86 -9.60 3.77
CA THR A 171 -6.94 -8.76 2.57
C THR A 171 -5.57 -8.24 2.15
N LEU A 172 -4.71 -7.88 3.12
CA LEU A 172 -3.37 -7.40 2.88
C LEU A 172 -2.43 -8.50 2.34
N LEU A 173 -2.42 -9.69 2.94
CA LEU A 173 -1.60 -10.80 2.46
C LEU A 173 -2.02 -11.30 1.07
N PHE A 174 -3.31 -11.20 0.74
CA PHE A 174 -3.82 -11.52 -0.59
C PHE A 174 -3.66 -10.38 -1.59
N SER A 175 -3.39 -9.15 -1.16
CA SER A 175 -3.26 -8.00 -2.07
C SER A 175 -2.09 -8.15 -3.04
N TYR A 176 -0.90 -8.45 -2.52
CA TYR A 176 0.30 -8.65 -3.31
C TYR A 176 1.37 -9.42 -2.52
N PRO A 177 2.16 -10.34 -3.13
CA PRO A 177 3.12 -11.17 -2.39
C PRO A 177 4.12 -10.39 -1.53
N LEU A 178 4.62 -9.24 -2.02
CA LEU A 178 5.58 -8.42 -1.26
C LEU A 178 4.98 -7.77 0.00
N MET A 179 3.66 -7.74 0.17
CA MET A 179 3.01 -7.13 1.33
C MET A 179 3.33 -7.87 2.63
N ILE A 180 3.74 -9.13 2.55
CA ILE A 180 4.25 -9.86 3.71
C ILE A 180 5.47 -9.18 4.33
N VAL A 181 6.34 -8.53 3.53
CA VAL A 181 7.52 -7.83 4.03
C VAL A 181 7.10 -6.64 4.89
N GLY A 182 6.16 -5.83 4.39
CA GLY A 182 5.61 -4.70 5.13
C GLY A 182 4.84 -5.14 6.39
N LEU A 183 4.08 -6.23 6.31
CA LEU A 183 3.37 -6.79 7.46
C LEU A 183 4.34 -7.22 8.56
N ILE A 184 5.38 -8.00 8.21
CA ILE A 184 6.40 -8.44 9.17
C ILE A 184 7.11 -7.22 9.77
N PHE A 185 7.47 -6.23 8.95
CA PHE A 185 8.08 -5.00 9.43
C PHE A 185 7.24 -4.32 10.52
N ILE A 186 5.96 -4.06 10.26
CA ILE A 186 5.06 -3.41 11.24
C ILE A 186 4.93 -4.22 12.52
N LEU A 187 4.76 -5.55 12.39
CA LEU A 187 4.60 -6.42 13.55
C LEU A 187 5.87 -6.46 14.42
N LEU A 188 7.05 -6.55 13.80
CA LEU A 188 8.32 -6.50 14.51
C LEU A 188 8.57 -5.13 15.14
N TYR A 189 8.26 -4.05 14.41
CA TYR A 189 8.37 -2.69 14.92
C TYR A 189 7.52 -2.51 16.18
N HIS A 190 6.24 -2.90 16.11
CA HIS A 190 5.32 -2.86 17.26
C HIS A 190 5.78 -3.73 18.42
N PHE A 191 6.28 -4.94 18.14
CA PHE A 191 6.80 -5.84 19.16
C PHE A 191 8.03 -5.24 19.87
N LEU A 192 8.97 -4.64 19.14
CA LEU A 192 10.14 -3.99 19.74
C LEU A 192 9.77 -2.75 20.55
N GLU A 193 8.72 -2.02 20.15
CA GLU A 193 8.26 -0.84 20.87
C GLU A 193 7.50 -1.19 22.17
N ILE A 194 6.56 -2.13 22.13
CA ILE A 194 5.70 -2.46 23.28
C ILE A 194 6.28 -3.58 24.16
N ARG A 195 7.12 -4.46 23.59
CA ARG A 195 7.70 -5.68 24.21
C ARG A 195 6.68 -6.69 24.76
N LYS A 196 5.38 -6.43 24.58
CA LYS A 196 4.28 -7.28 25.05
C LYS A 196 3.21 -7.34 23.97
N VAL A 197 3.07 -8.51 23.37
CA VAL A 197 1.99 -8.80 22.41
C VAL A 197 0.99 -9.73 23.07
N PRO A 198 -0.31 -9.39 23.11
CA PRO A 198 -1.32 -10.30 23.64
C PRO A 198 -1.33 -11.61 22.84
N MET A 199 -1.35 -12.75 23.54
CA MET A 199 -1.39 -14.07 22.88
C MET A 199 -2.57 -14.23 21.92
N LYS A 200 -3.72 -13.60 22.20
CA LYS A 200 -4.86 -13.59 21.28
C LYS A 200 -4.54 -12.95 19.93
N LEU A 201 -3.81 -11.84 19.93
CA LEU A 201 -3.36 -11.16 18.71
C LEU A 201 -2.34 -12.02 17.96
N ALA A 202 -1.36 -12.58 18.67
CA ALA A 202 -0.36 -13.47 18.07
C ALA A 202 -1.02 -14.72 17.45
N ALA A 203 -1.99 -15.32 18.14
CA ALA A 203 -2.73 -16.48 17.66
C ALA A 203 -3.53 -16.17 16.39
N ILE A 204 -4.28 -15.06 16.36
CA ILE A 204 -5.08 -14.73 15.17
C ILE A 204 -4.19 -14.41 13.97
N LEU A 205 -3.08 -13.67 14.16
CA LEU A 205 -2.12 -13.39 13.09
C LEU A 205 -1.41 -14.67 12.62
N GLY A 206 -1.05 -15.56 13.54
CA GLY A 206 -0.49 -16.87 13.22
C GLY A 206 -1.44 -17.72 12.37
N ILE A 207 -2.72 -17.79 12.75
CA ILE A 207 -3.75 -18.50 11.99
C ILE A 207 -3.90 -17.88 10.59
N VAL A 208 -3.95 -16.55 10.48
CA VAL A 208 -4.06 -15.86 9.19
C VAL A 208 -2.85 -16.14 8.29
N CYS A 209 -1.62 -16.08 8.83
CA CYS A 209 -0.42 -16.39 8.07
C CYS A 209 -0.37 -17.85 7.61
N ILE A 210 -0.72 -18.80 8.48
CA ILE A 210 -0.80 -20.23 8.13
C ILE A 210 -1.85 -20.44 7.05
N PHE A 211 -3.05 -19.87 7.21
CA PHE A 211 -4.12 -19.95 6.23
C PHE A 211 -3.67 -19.41 4.87
N TRP A 212 -3.07 -18.21 4.83
CA TRP A 212 -2.55 -17.63 3.61
C TRP A 212 -1.47 -18.50 2.95
N LEU A 213 -0.53 -19.03 3.74
CA LEU A 213 0.55 -19.89 3.23
C LEU A 213 -0.01 -21.19 2.63
N VAL A 214 -0.88 -21.88 3.36
CA VAL A 214 -1.54 -23.11 2.89
C VAL A 214 -2.32 -22.82 1.62
N TRP A 215 -3.09 -21.73 1.60
CA TRP A 215 -3.83 -21.33 0.41
C TRP A 215 -2.92 -21.06 -0.79
N LYS A 216 -1.83 -20.31 -0.59
CA LYS A 216 -0.90 -19.98 -1.68
C LYS A 216 -0.18 -21.21 -2.21
N ILE A 217 0.13 -22.19 -1.37
CA ILE A 217 0.73 -23.46 -1.82
C ILE A 217 -0.27 -24.28 -2.64
N LEU A 218 -1.53 -24.38 -2.19
CA LEU A 218 -2.54 -25.22 -2.83
C LEU A 218 -3.11 -24.62 -4.13
N PHE A 219 -3.14 -23.30 -4.24
CA PHE A 219 -3.82 -22.58 -5.33
C PHE A 219 -2.89 -21.59 -6.06
N LEU A 220 -1.60 -21.90 -6.16
CA LEU A 220 -0.65 -21.08 -6.92
C LEU A 220 -0.99 -21.12 -8.41
N SER A 221 -1.27 -19.95 -9.01
CA SER A 221 -1.51 -19.88 -10.46
C SER A 221 -0.21 -19.98 -11.26
N GLU A 222 -0.27 -20.49 -12.50
CA GLU A 222 0.88 -20.56 -13.41
C GLU A 222 1.62 -19.23 -13.56
N TYR A 223 0.88 -18.12 -13.61
CA TYR A 223 1.44 -16.77 -13.66
C TYR A 223 2.35 -16.47 -12.45
N GLU A 224 1.89 -16.78 -11.24
CA GLU A 224 2.65 -16.56 -10.00
C GLU A 224 3.85 -17.51 -9.94
N THR A 225 3.70 -18.77 -10.35
CA THR A 225 4.81 -19.73 -10.47
C THR A 225 5.90 -19.22 -11.41
N GLY A 226 5.53 -18.67 -12.57
CA GLY A 226 6.47 -18.09 -13.52
C GLY A 226 7.19 -16.86 -12.96
N LYS A 227 6.48 -16.00 -12.22
CA LYS A 227 7.05 -14.80 -11.58
C LYS A 227 8.01 -15.14 -10.43
N ILE A 228 7.80 -16.24 -9.73
CA ILE A 228 8.72 -16.71 -8.67
C ILE A 228 9.90 -17.46 -9.27
N GLY A 229 9.65 -18.32 -10.27
CA GLY A 229 10.67 -19.17 -10.89
C GLY A 229 11.72 -18.38 -11.68
N TYR A 230 11.31 -17.33 -12.38
CA TYR A 230 12.24 -16.54 -13.21
C TYR A 230 13.38 -15.90 -12.39
N PRO A 231 13.11 -15.09 -11.35
CA PRO A 231 14.18 -14.52 -10.51
C PRO A 231 15.06 -15.58 -9.86
N LEU A 232 14.48 -16.68 -9.36
CA LEU A 232 15.25 -17.75 -8.73
C LEU A 232 16.24 -18.40 -9.71
N SER A 233 15.83 -18.62 -10.96
CA SER A 233 16.71 -19.19 -11.99
C SER A 233 17.84 -18.24 -12.43
N GLN A 234 17.65 -16.93 -12.27
CA GLN A 234 18.59 -15.90 -12.74
C GLN A 234 19.33 -15.21 -11.59
N ILE A 235 19.07 -15.55 -10.32
CA ILE A 235 19.49 -14.75 -9.16
C ILE A 235 21.00 -14.48 -9.14
N THR A 236 21.83 -15.48 -9.47
CA THR A 236 23.30 -15.33 -9.50
C THR A 236 23.74 -14.38 -10.61
N LYS A 237 23.08 -14.45 -11.78
CA LYS A 237 23.34 -13.56 -12.91
C LYS A 237 22.91 -12.13 -12.58
N ILE A 238 21.68 -11.95 -12.09
CA ILE A 238 21.14 -10.64 -11.70
C ILE A 238 22.00 -10.02 -10.59
N ALA A 239 22.39 -10.80 -9.59
CA ALA A 239 23.24 -10.32 -8.51
C ALA A 239 24.60 -9.86 -9.04
N LYS A 240 25.21 -10.61 -9.96
CA LYS A 240 26.47 -10.21 -10.60
C LYS A 240 26.31 -8.97 -11.47
N GLU A 241 25.23 -8.87 -12.24
CA GLU A 241 24.96 -7.70 -13.09
C GLU A 241 24.66 -6.46 -12.26
N ASN A 242 23.88 -6.55 -11.20
CA ASN A 242 23.45 -5.39 -10.43
C ASN A 242 24.44 -4.97 -9.34
N PHE A 243 25.17 -5.92 -8.74
CA PHE A 243 26.04 -5.68 -7.60
C PHE A 243 27.50 -6.09 -7.82
N GLY A 244 27.85 -6.65 -8.98
CA GLY A 244 29.22 -7.09 -9.28
C GLY A 244 30.19 -5.95 -9.62
N SER A 245 29.71 -4.72 -9.76
CA SER A 245 30.56 -3.55 -9.97
C SER A 245 30.10 -2.34 -9.14
N VAL A 246 31.07 -1.53 -8.68
CA VAL A 246 30.80 -0.28 -7.97
C VAL A 246 29.97 0.68 -8.83
N THR A 247 30.22 0.70 -10.14
CA THR A 247 29.46 1.52 -11.10
C THR A 247 27.97 1.18 -11.11
N ASN A 248 27.61 -0.10 -11.00
CA ASN A 248 26.21 -0.53 -10.96
C ASN A 248 25.56 -0.14 -9.64
N ILE A 249 26.28 -0.25 -8.53
CA ILE A 249 25.77 0.22 -7.23
C ILE A 249 25.53 1.75 -7.26
N ILE A 250 26.46 2.53 -7.84
CA ILE A 250 26.32 3.98 -7.97
C ILE A 250 25.12 4.34 -8.87
N THR A 251 24.89 3.62 -9.96
CA THR A 251 23.75 3.89 -10.84
C THR A 251 22.41 3.54 -10.17
N LEU A 252 22.35 2.49 -9.35
CA LEU A 252 21.17 2.22 -8.49
C LEU A 252 20.93 3.34 -7.48
N ILE A 253 21.96 3.76 -6.74
CA ILE A 253 21.85 4.85 -5.77
C ILE A 253 21.37 6.14 -6.46
N THR A 254 21.93 6.44 -7.63
CA THR A 254 21.53 7.61 -8.44
C THR A 254 20.08 7.50 -8.89
N PHE A 255 19.64 6.31 -9.32
CA PHE A 255 18.26 6.05 -9.68
C PHE A 255 17.31 6.27 -8.50
N LEU A 256 17.63 5.72 -7.33
CA LEU A 256 16.82 5.88 -6.12
C LEU A 256 16.76 7.34 -5.67
N ILE A 257 17.90 8.05 -5.64
CA ILE A 257 17.95 9.47 -5.27
C ILE A 257 17.14 10.33 -6.24
N ARG A 258 17.13 10.00 -7.54
CA ARG A 258 16.44 10.80 -8.56
C ARG A 258 14.93 10.58 -8.58
N ILE A 259 14.46 9.36 -8.33
CA ILE A 259 13.05 8.97 -8.52
C ILE A 259 12.29 8.87 -7.19
N TYR A 260 12.97 8.44 -6.13
CA TYR A 260 12.41 8.15 -4.80
C TYR A 260 13.07 9.03 -3.73
N THR A 261 13.25 10.32 -4.03
CA THR A 261 13.94 11.27 -3.14
C THR A 261 13.18 11.41 -1.83
N GLU A 262 11.85 11.45 -1.90
CA GLU A 262 10.93 11.61 -0.78
C GLU A 262 11.08 10.47 0.23
N GLU A 263 11.12 9.23 -0.25
CA GLU A 263 11.28 8.03 0.56
C GLU A 263 12.67 7.97 1.22
N ILE A 264 13.73 8.39 0.50
CA ILE A 264 15.08 8.47 1.06
C ILE A 264 15.14 9.53 2.16
N ILE A 265 14.56 10.71 1.94
CA ILE A 265 14.51 11.77 2.95
C ILE A 265 13.75 11.28 4.18
N ALA A 266 12.59 10.65 3.99
CA ALA A 266 11.80 10.09 5.08
C ALA A 266 12.61 9.04 5.87
N PHE A 267 13.27 8.10 5.18
CA PHE A 267 14.15 7.12 5.80
C PHE A 267 15.27 7.74 6.63
N LEU A 268 15.96 8.75 6.08
CA LEU A 268 17.05 9.44 6.78
C LEU A 268 16.54 10.18 8.02
N ILE A 269 15.39 10.87 7.92
CA ILE A 269 14.77 11.57 9.04
C ILE A 269 14.38 10.58 10.14
N VAL A 270 13.64 9.51 9.81
CA VAL A 270 13.17 8.52 10.79
C VAL A 270 14.34 7.83 11.47
N THR A 271 15.34 7.38 10.70
CA THR A 271 16.51 6.69 11.25
C THR A 271 17.31 7.61 12.17
N THR A 272 17.54 8.86 11.75
CA THR A 272 18.24 9.86 12.55
C THR A 272 17.48 10.18 13.84
N MET A 273 16.15 10.34 13.77
CA MET A 273 15.31 10.55 14.94
C MET A 273 15.34 9.38 15.92
N LEU A 274 15.33 8.14 15.43
CA LEU A 274 15.43 6.94 16.26
C LEU A 274 16.79 6.85 16.96
N ILE A 275 17.88 7.16 16.25
CA ILE A 275 19.24 7.21 16.81
C ILE A 275 19.34 8.28 17.91
N PHE A 276 18.86 9.50 17.66
CA PHE A 276 18.88 10.56 18.68
C PHE A 276 18.03 10.22 19.91
N ARG A 277 16.92 9.49 19.70
CA ARG A 277 16.09 8.96 20.79
C ARG A 277 16.65 7.69 21.44
N ARG A 278 17.87 7.26 21.07
CA ARG A 278 18.56 6.05 21.54
C ARG A 278 17.76 4.76 21.33
N LYS A 279 16.86 4.74 20.34
CA LYS A 279 16.07 3.57 19.91
C LYS A 279 16.81 2.79 18.82
N TYR A 280 18.03 2.33 19.11
CA TYR A 280 18.93 1.74 18.12
C TYR A 280 18.38 0.45 17.47
N GLU A 281 17.68 -0.38 18.24
CA GLU A 281 17.07 -1.61 17.70
C GLU A 281 16.03 -1.31 16.62
N LEU A 282 15.22 -0.26 16.80
CA LEU A 282 14.25 0.17 15.80
C LEU A 282 14.93 0.80 14.59
N ALA A 283 15.99 1.60 14.80
CA ALA A 283 16.78 2.16 13.69
C ALA A 283 17.41 1.04 12.84
N LEU A 284 17.94 0.00 13.49
CA LEU A 284 18.49 -1.17 12.82
C LEU A 284 17.41 -1.96 12.08
N LEU A 285 16.23 -2.14 12.67
CA LEU A 285 15.08 -2.78 12.02
C LEU A 285 14.69 -2.03 10.74
N VAL A 286 14.53 -0.70 10.82
CA VAL A 286 14.17 0.17 9.68
C VAL A 286 15.22 0.06 8.58
N GLY A 287 16.51 0.20 8.92
CA GLY A 287 17.61 0.06 7.96
C GLY A 287 17.68 -1.32 7.32
N PHE A 288 17.48 -2.39 8.11
CA PHE A 288 17.48 -3.77 7.62
C PHE A 288 16.32 -4.04 6.65
N PHE A 289 15.10 -3.62 6.98
CA PHE A 289 13.94 -3.85 6.12
C PHE A 289 13.99 -3.02 4.85
N ILE A 290 14.35 -1.73 4.93
CA ILE A 290 14.46 -0.88 3.73
C ILE A 290 15.61 -1.35 2.84
N GLY A 291 16.80 -1.58 3.41
CA GLY A 291 17.95 -2.08 2.66
C GLY A 291 17.67 -3.46 2.04
N GLY A 292 17.12 -4.38 2.84
CA GLY A 292 16.72 -5.72 2.38
C GLY A 292 15.64 -5.69 1.31
N PHE A 293 14.67 -4.78 1.40
CA PHE A 293 13.62 -4.62 0.41
C PHE A 293 14.15 -4.05 -0.91
N ILE A 294 15.01 -3.03 -0.84
CA ILE A 294 15.70 -2.50 -2.03
C ILE A 294 16.51 -3.63 -2.70
N LEU A 295 17.28 -4.40 -1.93
CA LEU A 295 18.02 -5.55 -2.47
C LEU A 295 17.07 -6.58 -3.11
N LEU A 296 15.98 -6.93 -2.43
CA LEU A 296 15.00 -7.89 -2.94
C LEU A 296 14.41 -7.45 -4.29
N VAL A 297 13.96 -6.19 -4.40
CA VAL A 297 13.44 -5.63 -5.67
C VAL A 297 14.49 -5.70 -6.76
N ASN A 298 15.73 -5.29 -6.46
CA ASN A 298 16.82 -5.29 -7.43
C ASN A 298 17.37 -6.69 -7.75
N LEU A 299 17.08 -7.72 -6.96
CA LEU A 299 17.41 -9.11 -7.32
C LEU A 299 16.38 -9.72 -8.29
N THR A 300 15.27 -9.04 -8.55
CA THR A 300 14.23 -9.52 -9.47
C THR A 300 14.26 -8.86 -10.84
N GLN A 301 15.10 -7.84 -11.05
CA GLN A 301 15.13 -7.02 -12.26
C GLN A 301 16.55 -6.82 -12.78
N ASN A 302 16.72 -6.82 -14.10
CA ASN A 302 18.04 -6.58 -14.73
C ASN A 302 18.31 -5.07 -14.84
N THR A 303 19.58 -4.71 -14.79
CA THR A 303 20.08 -3.39 -15.21
C THR A 303 19.96 -3.22 -16.73
N PRO A 304 19.88 -1.98 -17.25
CA PRO A 304 19.86 -0.69 -16.54
C PRO A 304 18.53 -0.33 -15.87
N TRP A 305 18.59 0.40 -14.75
CA TRP A 305 17.40 0.90 -14.05
C TRP A 305 16.78 2.07 -14.80
N HIS A 306 15.59 1.84 -15.35
CA HIS A 306 14.77 2.87 -15.98
C HIS A 306 13.49 3.07 -15.19
N HIS A 307 13.09 4.33 -15.04
CA HIS A 307 11.83 4.64 -14.39
C HIS A 307 10.68 4.07 -15.22
N SER A 308 9.89 3.19 -14.60
CA SER A 308 8.73 2.57 -15.21
C SER A 308 7.64 2.39 -14.17
N ASN A 309 6.41 2.29 -14.65
CA ASN A 309 5.25 1.94 -13.84
C ASN A 309 5.50 0.70 -12.96
N TYR A 310 6.24 -0.29 -13.49
CA TYR A 310 6.55 -1.49 -12.71
C TYR A 310 7.43 -1.19 -11.47
N PHE A 311 8.46 -0.36 -11.61
CA PHE A 311 9.28 0.02 -10.46
C PHE A 311 8.51 0.87 -9.46
N GLU A 312 7.64 1.78 -9.91
CA GLU A 312 6.76 2.53 -8.99
C GLU A 312 5.94 1.58 -8.13
N ARG A 313 5.32 0.56 -8.73
CA ARG A 313 4.56 -0.46 -7.99
C ARG A 313 5.43 -1.14 -6.94
N LEU A 314 6.63 -1.60 -7.32
CA LEU A 314 7.48 -2.35 -6.40
C LEU A 314 7.99 -1.48 -5.24
N TYR A 315 8.46 -0.26 -5.53
CA TYR A 315 9.04 0.61 -4.51
C TYR A 315 8.02 1.34 -3.64
N LEU A 316 6.73 1.34 -4.01
CA LEU A 316 5.69 1.99 -3.21
C LEU A 316 5.61 1.46 -1.77
N LEU A 317 6.02 0.21 -1.52
CA LEU A 317 6.06 -0.35 -0.17
C LEU A 317 7.09 0.36 0.74
N LEU A 318 8.06 1.08 0.17
CA LEU A 318 8.98 1.92 0.95
C LEU A 318 8.23 3.00 1.72
N VAL A 319 7.16 3.56 1.16
CA VAL A 319 6.40 4.65 1.80
C VAL A 319 5.91 4.27 3.21
N PRO A 320 5.13 3.18 3.40
CA PRO A 320 4.70 2.77 4.73
C PRO A 320 5.83 2.23 5.64
N MET A 321 7.02 1.93 5.10
CA MET A 321 8.18 1.53 5.91
C MET A 321 9.03 2.72 6.36
N CYS A 322 9.01 3.83 5.60
CA CYS A 322 9.77 5.04 5.86
C CYS A 322 9.00 6.11 6.65
N LEU A 323 7.67 6.01 6.77
CA LEU A 323 6.78 6.99 7.42
C LEU A 323 6.27 6.52 8.79
#